data_AF-A0A9P0D3W5-F1
#
_entry.id   AF-A0A9P0D3W5-F1
#
_cell.length_a   1.000
_cell.length_b   1.000
_cell.length_c   1.000
_cell.angle_alpha   90.00
_cell.angle_beta   90.00
_cell.angle_gamma   90.00
#
_symmetry.space_group_name_H-M   'P 1'
#
loop_
_entity.id
_entity.type
_entity.pdbx_description
1 polymer ?
#
loop_
_entity_poly.entity_id
_entity_poly.type
_entity_poly.pdbx_seq_one_letter_code
_entity_poly.pdbx_strand_id
1 'polypeptide(L)'
;MEQFTKFKKLCPTRWASRFDCLCALRINYKSVMQCLSTLSLFSKKQIDRVEANSIQNKTNKYDFILLLVFQSRVLESINLVSKQLQGSTFDIGRACDLIRYAKENLLGMKESFNDLEKEACNLGKILGH
;
A
#
# COMPACT_ATOMS: atom_id res chain seq x y z
N MET A 1 27.04 -33.23 0.86
CA MET A 1 25.80 -32.91 0.10
C MET A 1 25.11 -31.77 0.81
N GLU A 2 25.08 -30.60 0.19
CA GLU A 2 24.57 -29.35 0.75
C GLU A 2 23.08 -29.47 1.09
N GLN A 3 22.72 -29.12 2.33
CA GLN A 3 21.33 -28.95 2.71
C GLN A 3 20.82 -27.66 2.07
N PHE A 4 20.03 -27.77 1.00
CA PHE A 4 19.25 -26.65 0.49
C PHE A 4 18.19 -26.28 1.54
N THR A 5 18.52 -25.35 2.43
CA THR A 5 17.56 -24.68 3.32
C THR A 5 16.49 -24.01 2.45
N LYS A 6 15.34 -24.68 2.31
CA LYS A 6 14.19 -24.15 1.58
C LYS A 6 13.64 -22.96 2.37
N PHE A 7 14.05 -21.74 1.99
CA PHE A 7 13.53 -20.52 2.58
C PHE A 7 12.00 -20.52 2.40
N LYS A 8 11.26 -20.54 3.51
CA LYS A 8 9.80 -20.48 3.48
C LYS A 8 9.42 -19.18 2.76
N LYS A 9 8.65 -19.26 1.67
CA LYS A 9 8.10 -18.05 1.04
C LYS A 9 7.25 -17.34 2.08
N LEU A 10 7.75 -16.22 2.61
CA LEU A 10 7.06 -15.41 3.63
C LEU A 10 5.77 -14.80 3.09
N CYS A 11 5.65 -14.66 1.76
CA CYS A 11 4.48 -14.17 1.06
C CYS A 11 4.17 -15.05 -0.17
N PRO A 12 2.91 -15.48 -0.40
CA PRO A 12 2.54 -16.34 -1.52
C PRO A 12 2.82 -15.69 -2.89
N THR A 13 2.66 -14.37 -2.99
CA THR A 13 2.88 -13.59 -4.22
C THR A 13 3.54 -12.24 -3.93
N ARG A 14 4.31 -11.72 -4.91
CA ARG A 14 4.98 -10.39 -4.83
C ARG A 14 3.99 -9.24 -4.65
N TRP A 15 2.76 -9.37 -5.15
CA TRP A 15 1.72 -8.35 -5.06
C TRP A 15 1.08 -8.30 -3.66
N ALA A 16 0.93 -9.43 -2.98
CA ALA A 16 0.44 -9.48 -1.61
C ALA A 16 1.35 -8.72 -0.63
N SER A 17 2.67 -8.92 -0.71
CA SER A 17 3.62 -8.18 0.15
C SER A 17 3.59 -6.66 -0.11
N ARG A 18 3.39 -6.23 -1.37
CA ARG A 18 3.21 -4.80 -1.69
C ARG A 18 1.92 -4.25 -1.12
N PHE A 19 0.83 -5.01 -1.22
CA PHE A 19 -0.45 -4.64 -0.61
C PHE A 19 -0.32 -4.47 0.90
N ASP A 20 0.32 -5.43 1.58
CA ASP A 20 0.54 -5.37 3.03
C ASP A 20 1.37 -4.13 3.42
N CYS A 21 2.43 -3.83 2.67
CA CYS A 21 3.26 -2.65 2.88
C CYS A 21 2.46 -1.34 2.68
N LEU A 22 1.70 -1.23 1.60
CA LEU A 22 0.91 -0.03 1.32
C LEU A 22 -0.22 0.16 2.34
N CYS A 23 -0.86 -0.93 2.78
CA CYS A 23 -1.84 -0.88 3.87
C CYS A 23 -1.20 -0.43 5.17
N ALA A 24 -0.06 -1.01 5.55
CA ALA A 24 0.67 -0.62 6.76
C ALA A 24 1.08 0.85 6.70
N LEU A 25 1.57 1.33 5.55
CA LEU A 25 1.94 2.72 5.34
C LEU A 25 0.73 3.65 5.39
N ARG A 26 -0.40 3.29 4.76
CA ARG A 26 -1.63 4.09 4.75
C ARG A 26 -2.22 4.22 6.16
N ILE A 27 -2.27 3.13 6.92
CA ILE A 27 -2.77 3.11 8.30
C ILE A 27 -1.87 3.92 9.23
N ASN A 28 -0.55 3.76 9.11
CA ASN A 28 0.42 4.39 10.00
C ASN A 28 1.00 5.69 9.43
N TYR A 29 0.38 6.27 8.42
CA TYR A 29 0.95 7.36 7.65
C TYR A 29 1.34 8.54 8.54
N LYS A 30 0.45 8.94 9.47
CA LYS A 30 0.73 9.98 10.47
C LYS A 30 1.97 9.67 11.31
N SER A 31 2.02 8.48 11.89
CA SER A 31 3.12 8.04 12.77
C SER A 31 4.45 7.98 12.02
N VAL A 32 4.44 7.53 10.77
CA VAL A 32 5.62 7.51 9.89
C VAL A 32 6.12 8.93 9.63
N MET A 33 5.23 9.87 9.33
CA MET A 33 5.60 11.26 9.07
C MET A 33 6.10 11.98 10.33
N GLN A 34 5.52 11.70 11.50
CA GLN A 34 6.01 12.19 12.78
C GLN A 34 7.40 11.64 13.11
N CYS A 35 7.63 10.34 12.84
CA CYS A 35 8.93 9.72 13.01
C CYS A 35 9.99 10.35 12.10
N LEU A 36 9.68 10.54 10.81
CA LEU A 36 10.57 11.22 9.86
C LEU A 36 10.88 12.66 10.29
N SER A 37 9.90 13.40 10.81
CA SER A 37 10.10 14.74 11.37
C SER A 37 11.01 14.71 12.59
N THR A 38 10.84 13.73 13.47
CA THR A 38 11.67 13.56 14.66
C THR A 38 13.11 13.24 14.27
N LEU A 39 13.31 12.36 13.29
CA LEU A 39 14.63 11.99 12.81
C LEU A 39 15.33 13.15 12.10
N SER A 40 14.61 13.95 11.33
CA SER A 40 15.17 15.10 10.63
C SER A 40 15.65 16.20 11.60
N LEU A 41 14.98 16.36 12.74
CA LEU A 41 15.33 17.35 13.77
C LEU A 41 16.35 16.86 14.80
N PHE A 42 16.20 15.63 15.28
CA PHE A 42 16.91 15.16 16.49
C PHE A 42 17.95 14.07 16.23
N SER A 43 18.09 13.55 15.00
CA SER A 43 19.15 12.56 14.75
C SER A 43 20.53 13.17 14.97
N LYS A 44 21.45 12.41 15.56
CA LYS A 44 22.84 12.83 15.80
C LYS A 44 23.65 12.89 14.50
N LYS A 45 23.35 12.01 13.54
CA LYS A 45 24.06 11.92 12.25
C LYS A 45 23.41 12.84 11.23
N GLN A 46 24.22 13.69 10.59
CA GLN A 46 23.73 14.59 9.54
C GLN A 46 23.14 13.83 8.35
N ILE A 47 23.70 12.65 8.01
CA ILE A 47 23.22 11.82 6.90
C ILE A 47 21.76 11.40 7.16
N ASP A 48 21.48 10.84 8.33
CA ASP A 48 20.14 10.42 8.73
C ASP A 48 19.14 11.60 8.71
N ARG A 49 19.57 12.80 9.12
CA ARG A 49 18.71 14.01 9.07
C ARG A 49 18.34 14.38 7.64
N VAL A 50 19.33 14.38 6.74
CA VAL A 50 19.14 14.71 5.31
C VAL A 50 18.27 13.65 4.63
N GLU A 51 18.51 12.38 4.93
CA GLU A 51 17.72 11.28 4.37
C GLU A 51 16.27 11.31 4.85
N ALA A 52 16.04 11.48 6.16
CA ALA A 52 14.71 11.59 6.72
C ALA A 52 13.93 12.77 6.11
N ASN A 53 14.56 13.93 5.96
CA ASN A 53 13.96 15.10 5.32
C ASN A 53 13.66 14.86 3.83
N SER A 54 14.59 14.23 3.09
CA SER A 54 14.38 13.87 1.69
C SER A 54 13.21 12.90 1.50
N ILE A 55 13.10 11.88 2.36
CA ILE A 55 11.98 10.93 2.34
C ILE A 55 10.69 11.67 2.68
N GLN A 56 10.66 12.45 3.77
CA GLN A 56 9.50 13.23 4.19
C GLN A 56 8.99 14.13 3.07
N ASN A 57 9.88 14.84 2.37
CA ASN A 57 9.51 15.72 1.27
C ASN A 57 8.94 14.97 0.07
N LYS A 58 9.35 13.71 -0.16
CA LYS A 58 8.79 12.87 -1.23
C LYS A 58 7.44 12.32 -0.83
N THR A 59 7.29 11.87 0.41
CA THR A 59 6.06 11.23 0.90
C THR A 59 4.96 12.22 1.20
N ASN A 60 5.28 13.49 1.48
CA ASN A 60 4.30 14.57 1.73
C ASN A 60 3.70 15.19 0.46
N LYS A 61 4.21 14.83 -0.73
CA LYS A 61 3.64 15.34 -1.99
C LYS A 61 2.25 14.78 -2.19
N TYR A 62 1.32 15.63 -2.62
CA TYR A 62 -0.05 15.21 -2.94
C TYR A 62 -0.07 14.00 -3.90
N ASP A 63 0.74 14.03 -4.96
CA ASP A 63 0.84 12.94 -5.92
C ASP A 63 1.21 11.60 -5.28
N PHE A 64 2.09 11.62 -4.27
CA PHE A 64 2.48 10.40 -3.54
C PHE A 64 1.31 9.88 -2.71
N ILE A 65 0.61 10.77 -2.00
CA ILE A 65 -0.53 10.40 -1.14
C ILE A 65 -1.67 9.85 -2.00
N LEU A 66 -1.99 10.52 -3.11
CA LEU A 66 -2.98 10.07 -4.07
C LEU A 66 -2.62 8.70 -4.65
N LEU A 67 -1.36 8.52 -5.06
CA LEU A 67 -0.87 7.25 -5.59
C LEU A 67 -0.92 6.14 -4.52
N LEU A 68 -0.58 6.44 -3.27
CA LEU A 68 -0.68 5.50 -2.14
C LEU A 68 -2.11 5.01 -1.94
N VAL A 69 -3.09 5.92 -1.93
CA VAL A 69 -4.51 5.58 -1.79
C VAL A 69 -4.97 4.77 -2.99
N PHE A 70 -4.69 5.24 -4.20
CA PHE A 70 -5.07 4.59 -5.44
C PHE A 70 -4.51 3.17 -5.56
N GLN A 71 -3.19 3.00 -5.38
CA GLN A 71 -2.55 1.68 -5.46
C GLN A 71 -3.03 0.73 -4.38
N SER A 72 -3.32 1.22 -3.16
CA SER A 72 -3.87 0.38 -2.10
C SER A 72 -5.21 -0.23 -2.51
N ARG A 73 -6.11 0.56 -3.12
CA ARG A 73 -7.45 0.10 -3.56
C ARG A 73 -7.39 -0.86 -4.74
N VAL A 74 -6.51 -0.60 -5.71
CA VAL A 74 -6.27 -1.52 -6.84
C VAL A 74 -5.78 -2.87 -6.32
N LEU A 75 -4.78 -2.83 -5.43
CA LEU A 75 -4.18 -4.04 -4.89
C LEU A 75 -5.10 -4.78 -3.93
N GLU A 76 -5.99 -4.08 -3.21
CA GLU A 76 -7.03 -4.69 -2.38
C GLU A 76 -7.94 -5.60 -3.21
N SER A 77 -8.45 -5.07 -4.33
CA SER A 77 -9.32 -5.80 -5.26
C SER A 77 -8.61 -7.04 -5.82
N ILE A 78 -7.35 -6.88 -6.24
CA ILE A 78 -6.55 -7.98 -6.80
C ILE A 78 -6.20 -9.02 -5.74
N ASN A 79 -5.84 -8.60 -4.52
CA ASN A 79 -5.42 -9.48 -3.44
C ASN A 79 -6.59 -10.34 -2.94
N LEU A 80 -7.79 -9.76 -2.84
CA LEU A 80 -9.01 -10.50 -2.51
C LEU A 80 -9.22 -11.66 -3.49
N VAL A 81 -9.23 -11.38 -4.79
CA VAL A 81 -9.36 -12.41 -5.82
C VAL A 81 -8.23 -13.42 -5.71
N SER A 82 -6.97 -12.95 -5.63
CA SER A 82 -5.79 -13.82 -5.56
C SER A 82 -5.86 -14.84 -4.41
N LYS A 83 -6.29 -14.41 -3.23
CA LYS A 83 -6.46 -15.30 -2.05
C LYS A 83 -7.55 -16.35 -2.27
N GLN A 84 -8.67 -15.95 -2.88
CA GLN A 84 -9.79 -16.87 -3.16
C GLN A 84 -9.41 -17.90 -4.22
N LEU A 85 -8.71 -17.49 -5.29
CA LEU A 85 -8.25 -18.40 -6.35
C LEU A 85 -7.22 -19.43 -5.85
N GLN A 86 -6.44 -19.09 -4.81
CA GLN A 86 -5.42 -19.96 -4.21
C GLN A 86 -5.98 -20.87 -3.10
N GLY A 87 -7.27 -20.78 -2.78
CA GLY A 87 -7.91 -21.62 -1.78
C GLY A 87 -8.06 -23.07 -2.24
N SER A 88 -8.05 -24.02 -1.30
CA SER A 88 -8.22 -25.46 -1.60
C SER A 88 -9.65 -25.83 -2.03
N THR A 89 -10.63 -24.96 -1.79
CA THR A 89 -12.07 -25.12 -2.09
C THR A 89 -12.49 -24.35 -3.34
N PHE A 90 -11.57 -24.18 -4.29
CA PHE A 90 -11.74 -23.30 -5.43
C PHE A 90 -12.69 -23.88 -6.51
N ASP A 91 -13.67 -23.07 -6.90
CA ASP A 91 -14.64 -23.35 -7.97
C ASP A 91 -14.42 -22.38 -9.15
N ILE A 92 -14.40 -22.89 -10.38
CA ILE A 92 -14.10 -22.10 -11.58
C ILE A 92 -15.20 -21.08 -11.87
N GLY A 93 -16.48 -21.41 -11.62
CA GLY A 93 -17.58 -20.46 -11.77
C GLY A 93 -17.42 -19.27 -10.83
N ARG A 94 -17.14 -19.56 -9.55
CA ARG A 94 -16.86 -18.55 -8.53
C ARG A 94 -15.61 -17.71 -8.86
N ALA A 95 -14.61 -18.30 -9.51
CA ALA A 95 -13.44 -17.58 -10.03
C ALA A 95 -13.81 -16.50 -11.03
N CYS A 96 -14.63 -16.87 -12.01
CA CYS A 96 -15.09 -15.98 -13.06
C CYS A 96 -15.88 -14.80 -12.46
N ASP A 97 -16.73 -15.08 -11.47
CA ASP A 97 -17.49 -14.04 -10.77
C ASP A 97 -16.59 -13.08 -9.99
N LEU A 98 -15.58 -13.61 -9.27
CA LEU A 98 -14.61 -12.79 -8.53
C LEU A 98 -13.76 -11.91 -9.45
N ILE A 99 -13.33 -12.44 -10.60
CA ILE A 99 -12.58 -11.68 -11.60
C ILE A 99 -13.47 -10.61 -12.23
N ARG A 100 -14.73 -10.93 -12.54
CA ARG A 100 -15.71 -9.96 -13.06
C ARG A 100 -15.93 -8.84 -12.05
N TYR A 101 -16.16 -9.18 -10.78
CA TYR A 101 -16.32 -8.21 -9.70
C TYR A 101 -15.09 -7.31 -9.55
N ALA A 102 -13.87 -7.87 -9.55
CA ALA A 102 -12.65 -7.06 -9.48
C ALA A 102 -12.50 -6.14 -10.71
N LYS A 103 -12.86 -6.62 -11.91
CA LYS A 103 -12.87 -5.78 -13.11
C LYS A 103 -13.86 -4.62 -12.98
N GLU A 104 -15.09 -4.88 -12.53
CA GLU A 104 -16.12 -3.87 -12.31
C GLU A 104 -15.69 -2.85 -11.27
N ASN A 105 -15.14 -3.29 -10.14
CA ASN A 105 -14.56 -2.41 -9.13
C ASN A 105 -13.48 -1.51 -9.72
N LEU A 106 -12.51 -2.07 -10.45
CA LEU A 106 -11.41 -1.30 -11.05
C LEU A 106 -11.91 -0.31 -12.12
N LEU A 107 -12.97 -0.64 -12.85
CA LEU A 107 -13.60 0.29 -13.80
C LEU A 107 -14.33 1.42 -13.07
N GLY A 108 -15.09 1.09 -12.02
CA GLY A 108 -15.79 2.05 -11.17
C GLY A 108 -14.85 3.00 -10.41
N MET A 109 -13.59 2.64 -10.20
CA MET A 109 -12.59 3.54 -9.59
C MET A 109 -12.37 4.84 -10.37
N LYS A 110 -12.61 4.84 -11.69
CA LYS A 110 -12.56 6.08 -12.49
C LYS A 110 -13.70 7.02 -12.13
N GLU A 111 -14.89 6.47 -11.90
CA GLU A 111 -16.09 7.23 -11.56
C GLU A 111 -16.01 7.74 -10.11
N SER A 112 -15.46 6.94 -9.20
CA SER A 112 -15.22 7.30 -7.80
C SER A 112 -13.87 8.01 -7.58
N PHE A 113 -13.24 8.56 -8.63
CA PHE A 113 -11.93 9.20 -8.48
C PHE A 113 -11.97 10.38 -7.50
N ASN A 114 -13.07 11.13 -7.50
CA ASN A 114 -13.32 12.21 -6.54
C ASN A 114 -13.25 11.73 -5.08
N ASP A 115 -13.64 10.49 -4.80
CA ASP A 115 -13.57 9.94 -3.44
C ASP A 115 -12.14 9.55 -3.06
N LEU A 116 -11.34 9.12 -4.03
CA LEU A 116 -9.89 8.90 -3.84
C LEU A 116 -9.18 10.22 -3.54
N GLU A 117 -9.54 11.30 -4.24
CA GLU A 117 -9.00 12.64 -3.98
C GLU A 117 -9.40 13.15 -2.59
N LYS A 118 -10.64 12.93 -2.15
CA LYS A 118 -11.08 13.27 -0.79
C LYS A 118 -10.29 12.49 0.26
N GLU A 119 -10.10 11.18 0.06
CA GLU A 119 -9.32 10.33 0.97
C GLU A 119 -7.86 10.80 1.04
N ALA A 120 -7.24 11.10 -0.11
CA ALA A 120 -5.89 11.63 -0.18
C ALA A 120 -5.76 13.00 0.48
N CYS A 121 -6.72 13.91 0.26
CA CYS A 121 -6.80 15.20 0.95
C CYS A 121 -6.88 15.02 2.46
N ASN A 122 -7.69 14.08 2.94
CA ASN A 122 -7.83 13.82 4.37
C ASN A 122 -6.52 13.26 4.96
N LEU A 123 -5.86 12.33 4.28
CA LEU A 123 -4.55 11.81 4.69
C LEU A 123 -3.47 12.90 4.72
N GLY A 124 -3.47 13.82 3.75
CA GLY A 124 -2.56 14.96 3.73
C GLY A 124 -2.85 16.00 4.81
N LYS A 125 -4.14 16.28 5.10
CA LYS A 125 -4.56 17.21 6.17
C LYS A 125 -4.14 16.75 7.57
N ILE A 126 -4.04 15.44 7.80
CA ILE A 126 -3.54 14.89 9.07
C ILE A 126 -2.10 15.35 9.38
N LEU A 127 -1.36 15.84 8.37
CA LEU A 127 -0.01 16.40 8.52
C LEU A 127 0.01 17.92 8.65
N GLY A 128 -1.08 18.60 8.28
CA GLY A 128 -1.23 20.04 8.31
C GLY A 128 -2.12 20.47 9.47
N HIS A 129 -1.70 20.19 10.71
CA HIS A 129 -1.99 20.90 11.96
C HIS A 129 -1.25 20.22 13.11
#